data_AF-A0A433Q887-F1
#
_entry.id   AF-A0A433Q887-F1
#
_cell.length_a   1.000
_cell.length_b   1.000
_cell.length_c   1.000
_cell.angle_alpha   90.00
_cell.angle_beta   90.00
_cell.angle_gamma   90.00
#
_symmetry.space_group_name_H-M   'P 1'
#
loop_
_entity.id
_entity.type
_entity.pdbx_description
1 polymer ?
#
loop_
_entity_poly.entity_id
_entity_poly.type
_entity_poly.pdbx_seq_one_letter_code
_entity_poly.pdbx_strand_id
1 'polypeptide(L)'
;MAAASGPTTTYGMPSLLDSDRSSVCRAGRIRQTYTTSRETTTSDLATTCGCRRWIDSGDVFTPAVNFLDAVSTPTLPRILLTHVPLYRPDSTSCGPLRRMQNTINQGTGHQYQNLVTPELTTRILRTTRPNLVFSGDDHDYCEIRHYEEIEKPGEMGGRVQIDAVEVTVSTFSMAQGVRRPGYVLLSLFNPDTLKSSPEEPDRPREIPEMPVDGGTPTFMHVLCLLPDQLVVYAGYGVMAGLTILAILGVAVTRFQAGLERAMGNREEFEMPLFLGRGGEGGYE
;
A
#
# COMPACT_ATOMS: atom_id res chain seq x y z
N MET A 1 10.42 58.80 15.94
CA MET A 1 11.88 58.76 15.74
C MET A 1 12.24 57.31 15.48
N ALA A 2 12.33 56.93 14.21
CA ALA A 2 13.56 56.84 13.42
C ALA A 2 14.05 55.39 13.41
N ALA A 3 13.71 54.70 12.32
CA ALA A 3 14.24 53.39 11.97
C ALA A 3 15.71 53.55 11.51
N ALA A 4 16.56 52.65 11.96
CA ALA A 4 17.91 52.46 11.42
C ALA A 4 18.04 51.01 10.92
N SER A 5 18.26 50.91 9.62
CA SER A 5 18.47 49.69 8.85
C SER A 5 19.96 49.29 8.85
N GLY A 6 20.24 48.00 9.06
CA GLY A 6 21.53 47.34 8.82
C GLY A 6 21.33 46.06 7.97
N PRO A 7 22.36 45.59 7.25
CA PRO A 7 22.18 44.90 5.97
C PRO A 7 21.90 43.39 6.09
N THR A 8 20.95 42.93 5.27
CA THR A 8 20.63 41.52 5.06
C THR A 8 21.50 40.96 3.92
N THR A 9 22.34 39.99 4.23
CA THR A 9 23.11 39.24 3.21
C THR A 9 22.24 38.08 2.70
N THR A 10 21.66 38.23 1.52
CA THR A 10 20.87 37.20 0.85
C THR A 10 21.79 36.35 -0.04
N TYR A 11 21.91 35.05 0.25
CA TYR A 11 22.51 34.10 -0.68
C TYR A 11 21.53 33.85 -1.83
N GLY A 12 21.92 34.27 -3.04
CA GLY A 12 21.15 34.10 -4.27
C GLY A 12 21.13 32.64 -4.73
N MET A 13 19.94 32.09 -4.87
CA MET A 13 19.69 30.90 -5.70
C MET A 13 19.71 31.31 -7.18
N PRO A 14 20.39 30.58 -8.08
CA PRO A 14 20.27 30.82 -9.51
C PRO A 14 18.86 30.44 -9.98
N SER A 15 18.15 31.43 -10.53
CA SER A 15 16.93 31.24 -11.29
C SER A 15 17.21 30.50 -12.60
N LEU A 16 16.89 29.21 -12.66
CA LEU A 16 16.73 28.48 -13.92
C LEU A 16 15.24 28.44 -14.28
N LEU A 17 14.73 29.60 -14.72
CA LEU A 17 13.60 29.66 -15.64
C LEU A 17 14.21 29.51 -17.04
N ASP A 18 14.41 28.27 -17.48
CA ASP A 18 14.57 27.99 -18.91
C ASP A 18 13.17 27.79 -19.50
N SER A 19 12.74 28.81 -20.22
CA SER A 19 11.44 28.88 -20.87
C SER A 19 11.48 28.22 -22.25
N ASP A 20 11.61 26.90 -22.34
CA ASP A 20 11.14 26.18 -23.55
C ASP A 20 11.14 24.66 -23.37
N ARG A 21 10.02 24.08 -22.91
CA ARG A 21 9.74 22.63 -23.07
C ARG A 21 8.29 22.26 -22.78
N SER A 22 7.35 23.04 -23.30
CA SER A 22 5.95 22.63 -23.39
C SER A 22 5.69 21.87 -24.69
N SER A 23 6.18 20.63 -24.82
CA SER A 23 5.63 19.69 -25.82
C SER A 23 4.52 18.88 -25.15
N VAL A 24 3.39 19.53 -24.93
CA VAL A 24 2.11 18.87 -24.63
C VAL A 24 1.79 17.98 -25.82
N CYS A 25 1.61 16.67 -25.58
CA CYS A 25 1.10 15.73 -26.58
C CYS A 25 -0.26 16.24 -27.11
N ARG A 26 -0.28 16.93 -28.24
CA ARG A 26 -1.52 17.18 -28.99
C ARG A 26 -1.96 15.87 -29.62
N ALA A 27 -3.10 15.35 -29.18
CA ALA A 27 -3.81 14.29 -29.87
C ALA A 27 -4.16 14.78 -31.29
N GLY A 28 -3.39 14.35 -32.28
CA GLY A 28 -3.71 14.54 -33.69
C GLY A 28 -4.98 13.76 -34.03
N ARG A 29 -5.95 14.45 -34.64
CA ARG A 29 -7.22 13.90 -35.09
C ARG A 29 -6.98 12.76 -36.10
N ILE A 30 -7.21 11.51 -35.69
CA ILE A 30 -7.07 10.33 -36.55
C ILE A 30 -8.23 10.30 -37.55
N ARG A 31 -7.94 10.45 -38.85
CA ARG A 31 -8.85 10.00 -39.91
C ARG A 31 -8.64 8.49 -40.08
N GLN A 32 -9.65 7.69 -39.72
CA GLN A 32 -9.69 6.27 -40.07
C GLN A 32 -9.95 6.12 -41.56
N THR A 33 -8.94 5.72 -42.32
CA THR A 33 -9.13 5.01 -43.60
C THR A 33 -8.94 3.53 -43.32
N TYR A 34 -10.03 2.77 -43.41
CA TYR A 34 -10.00 1.32 -43.38
C TYR A 34 -9.43 0.81 -44.71
N THR A 35 -8.18 0.34 -44.67
CA THR A 35 -7.64 -0.57 -45.70
C THR A 35 -7.37 -1.91 -45.05
N THR A 36 -8.15 -2.91 -45.46
CA THR A 36 -7.99 -4.31 -45.12
C THR A 36 -6.73 -4.85 -45.79
N SER A 37 -5.72 -5.23 -45.00
CA SER A 37 -4.90 -6.46 -45.15
C SER A 37 -3.49 -6.29 -44.57
N ARG A 38 -3.07 -7.35 -43.88
CA ARG A 38 -1.72 -7.72 -43.40
C ARG A 38 -1.22 -7.10 -42.09
N GLU A 39 -1.03 -8.03 -41.15
CA GLU A 39 -0.22 -8.02 -39.92
C GLU A 39 0.61 -6.76 -39.68
N THR A 40 0.09 -5.88 -38.83
CA THR A 40 0.87 -4.83 -38.21
C THR A 40 1.34 -5.35 -36.85
N THR A 41 2.61 -5.73 -36.75
CA THR A 41 3.23 -6.07 -35.48
C THR A 41 3.21 -4.85 -34.56
N THR A 42 3.13 -5.08 -33.25
CA THR A 42 3.14 -4.06 -32.17
C THR A 42 4.35 -3.10 -32.20
N SER A 43 5.33 -3.36 -33.07
CA SER A 43 6.48 -2.50 -33.36
C SER A 43 6.12 -1.15 -33.99
N ASP A 44 5.03 -1.06 -34.75
CA ASP A 44 4.78 0.13 -35.59
C ASP A 44 4.04 1.26 -34.86
N LEU A 45 3.40 0.97 -33.73
CA LEU A 45 2.75 1.99 -32.88
C LEU A 45 3.74 2.69 -31.93
N ALA A 46 4.86 2.05 -31.58
CA ALA A 46 5.86 2.61 -30.67
C ALA A 46 6.79 3.65 -31.33
N THR A 47 6.99 3.55 -32.64
CA THR A 47 7.85 4.47 -33.42
C THR A 47 7.25 5.88 -33.49
N THR A 48 5.93 6.00 -33.45
CA THR A 48 5.22 7.28 -33.60
C THR A 48 5.24 8.14 -32.34
N CYS A 49 5.58 7.58 -31.16
CA CYS A 49 5.58 8.30 -29.88
C CYS A 49 6.97 8.60 -29.29
N GLY A 50 8.08 8.32 -29.98
CA GLY A 50 9.43 8.69 -29.50
C GLY A 50 9.91 7.99 -28.21
N CYS A 51 9.10 7.12 -27.59
CA CYS A 51 9.46 6.41 -26.36
C CYS A 51 10.63 5.43 -26.53
N ARG A 52 10.86 4.92 -27.74
CA ARG A 52 11.91 3.91 -28.00
C ARG A 52 13.33 4.47 -27.80
N ARG A 53 13.52 5.78 -27.99
CA ARG A 53 14.83 6.44 -27.83
C ARG A 53 15.26 6.63 -26.36
N TRP A 54 14.30 6.63 -25.43
CA TRP A 54 14.57 6.81 -23.99
C TRP A 54 14.89 5.51 -23.25
N ILE A 55 14.38 4.38 -23.73
CA ILE A 55 14.64 3.07 -23.12
C ILE A 55 16.06 2.59 -23.45
N ASP A 56 16.53 2.85 -24.69
CA ASP A 56 17.85 2.39 -25.15
C ASP A 56 19.02 3.29 -24.69
N SER A 57 18.77 4.48 -24.14
CA SER A 57 19.84 5.40 -23.73
C SER A 57 20.36 5.18 -22.30
N GLY A 58 19.77 4.26 -21.53
CA GLY A 58 20.15 4.03 -20.12
C GLY A 58 19.80 5.20 -19.17
N ASP A 59 19.24 6.30 -19.69
CA ASP A 59 18.97 7.53 -18.95
C ASP A 59 17.89 7.41 -17.87
N VAL A 60 17.06 6.36 -17.93
CA VAL A 60 15.95 6.15 -16.98
C VAL A 60 16.46 5.96 -15.55
N PHE A 61 17.61 5.31 -15.38
CA PHE A 61 18.17 5.00 -14.04
C PHE A 61 19.21 6.02 -13.56
N THR A 62 19.75 6.85 -14.46
CA THR A 62 20.82 7.81 -14.17
C THR A 62 20.52 8.70 -12.95
N PRO A 63 19.31 9.30 -12.79
CA PRO A 63 19.03 10.12 -11.61
C PRO A 63 19.10 9.34 -10.29
N ALA A 64 18.59 8.09 -10.26
CA ALA A 64 18.60 7.26 -9.07
C ALA A 64 20.01 6.78 -8.70
N VAL A 65 20.81 6.43 -9.71
CA VAL A 65 22.22 6.04 -9.52
C VAL A 65 23.04 7.23 -9.00
N ASN A 66 22.89 8.41 -9.61
CA ASN A 66 23.57 9.62 -9.16
C ASN A 66 23.17 10.00 -7.74
N PHE A 67 21.89 9.84 -7.38
CA PHE A 67 21.42 10.05 -6.01
C PHE A 67 22.12 9.09 -5.05
N LEU A 68 22.18 7.79 -5.38
CA LEU A 68 22.84 6.78 -4.55
C LEU A 68 24.34 7.13 -4.36
N ASP A 69 25.02 7.52 -5.43
CA ASP A 69 26.44 7.90 -5.40
C ASP A 69 26.72 9.20 -4.62
N ALA A 70 25.73 10.07 -4.49
CA ALA A 70 25.82 11.30 -3.70
C ALA A 70 25.56 11.08 -2.19
N VAL A 71 25.15 9.88 -1.78
CA VAL A 71 24.90 9.57 -0.36
C VAL A 71 26.21 9.57 0.41
N SER A 72 26.32 10.44 1.42
CA SER A 72 27.48 10.54 2.29
C SER A 72 27.53 9.40 3.32
N THR A 73 28.72 9.20 3.90
CA THR A 73 28.89 8.29 5.05
C THR A 73 28.02 8.77 6.22
N PRO A 74 27.19 7.89 6.83
CA PRO A 74 26.34 8.29 7.95
C PRO A 74 27.16 8.60 9.21
N THR A 75 26.80 9.69 9.90
CA THR A 75 27.30 10.03 11.25
C THR A 75 26.29 9.70 12.34
N LEU A 76 25.04 9.47 11.96
CA LEU A 76 23.92 9.05 12.81
C LEU A 76 23.28 7.79 12.22
N PRO A 77 22.52 7.02 13.03
CA PRO A 77 21.77 5.87 12.54
C PRO A 77 20.89 6.23 11.34
N ARG A 78 20.90 5.38 10.31
CA ARG A 78 20.21 5.64 9.04
C ARG A 78 19.15 4.60 8.77
N ILE A 79 18.00 5.08 8.29
CA ILE A 79 16.88 4.26 7.84
C ILE A 79 16.78 4.37 6.32
N LEU A 80 16.76 3.23 5.64
CA LEU A 80 16.57 3.13 4.20
C LEU A 80 15.11 2.76 3.89
N LEU A 81 14.50 3.45 2.94
CA LEU A 81 13.18 3.10 2.41
C LEU A 81 13.33 2.67 0.96
N THR A 82 12.81 1.49 0.61
CA THR A 82 12.76 0.97 -0.76
C THR A 82 11.37 0.39 -1.03
N HIS A 83 10.93 0.38 -2.27
CA HIS A 83 9.67 -0.31 -2.60
C HIS A 83 9.90 -1.81 -2.73
N VAL A 84 10.86 -2.22 -3.56
CA VAL A 84 11.23 -3.62 -3.76
C VAL A 84 12.18 -4.06 -2.65
N PRO A 85 11.95 -5.19 -1.99
CA PRO A 85 12.84 -5.71 -0.96
C PRO A 85 14.25 -6.02 -1.46
N LEU A 86 15.21 -5.96 -0.55
CA LEU A 86 16.61 -6.26 -0.88
C LEU A 86 16.80 -7.76 -1.15
N TYR A 87 17.85 -8.07 -1.92
CA TYR A 87 18.21 -9.43 -2.26
C TYR A 87 18.36 -10.31 -1.02
N ARG A 88 17.86 -11.54 -1.13
CA ARG A 88 18.04 -12.61 -0.16
C ARG A 88 18.01 -13.95 -0.89
N PRO A 89 18.72 -14.98 -0.39
CA PRO A 89 18.62 -16.33 -0.95
C PRO A 89 17.18 -16.83 -0.97
N ASP A 90 16.85 -17.68 -1.95
CA ASP A 90 15.55 -18.33 -1.99
C ASP A 90 15.29 -19.12 -0.71
N SER A 91 14.03 -19.20 -0.33
CA SER A 91 13.60 -19.88 0.90
C SER A 91 14.08 -19.24 2.20
N THR A 92 14.61 -18.01 2.17
CA THR A 92 14.91 -17.24 3.39
C THR A 92 13.64 -17.02 4.20
N SER A 93 13.67 -17.41 5.48
CA SER A 93 12.54 -17.24 6.39
C SER A 93 12.29 -15.76 6.69
N CYS A 94 11.02 -15.36 6.65
CA CYS A 94 10.54 -14.01 6.95
C CYS A 94 10.24 -13.76 8.43
N GLY A 95 10.62 -14.71 9.29
CA GLY A 95 10.33 -14.65 10.72
C GLY A 95 8.88 -15.04 11.08
N PRO A 96 8.59 -15.10 12.39
CA PRO A 96 7.34 -15.66 12.91
C PRO A 96 6.11 -14.77 12.72
N LEU A 97 6.31 -13.48 12.40
CA LEU A 97 5.22 -12.52 12.25
C LEU A 97 4.60 -12.52 10.85
N ARG A 98 5.23 -13.17 9.87
CA ARG A 98 4.66 -13.38 8.54
C ARG A 98 3.34 -14.15 8.64
N ARG A 99 2.33 -13.74 7.87
CA ARG A 99 0.99 -14.35 7.90
C ARG A 99 0.87 -15.51 6.93
N MET A 100 1.43 -15.38 5.74
CA MET A 100 1.47 -16.42 4.73
C MET A 100 2.65 -17.35 5.00
N GLN A 101 2.44 -18.67 4.90
CA GLN A 101 3.48 -19.68 5.12
C GLN A 101 4.37 -19.87 3.88
N ASN A 102 4.71 -18.78 3.20
CA ASN A 102 5.56 -18.77 2.02
C ASN A 102 6.78 -17.88 2.27
N THR A 103 7.78 -18.02 1.41
CA THR A 103 8.92 -17.11 1.33
C THR A 103 8.77 -16.21 0.10
N ILE A 104 9.59 -15.16 0.04
CA ILE A 104 9.63 -14.26 -1.10
C ILE A 104 10.55 -14.88 -2.14
N ASN A 105 9.98 -15.34 -3.26
CA ASN A 105 10.74 -15.99 -4.32
C ASN A 105 11.44 -14.94 -5.19
N GLN A 106 12.64 -15.24 -5.70
CA GLN A 106 13.37 -14.43 -6.68
C GLN A 106 12.72 -14.45 -8.08
N GLY A 107 11.50 -13.91 -8.19
CA GLY A 107 10.75 -13.79 -9.44
C GLY A 107 11.07 -12.52 -10.19
N THR A 108 11.25 -12.62 -11.51
CA THR A 108 11.44 -11.49 -12.43
C THR A 108 10.51 -11.61 -13.64
N GLY A 109 10.03 -10.49 -14.15
CA GLY A 109 9.22 -10.41 -15.36
C GLY A 109 9.49 -9.13 -16.14
N HIS A 110 8.69 -8.89 -17.19
CA HIS A 110 8.78 -7.62 -17.92
C HIS A 110 8.47 -6.46 -16.98
N GLN A 111 9.47 -5.60 -16.75
CA GLN A 111 9.36 -4.40 -15.90
C GLN A 111 9.00 -4.67 -14.42
N TYR A 112 9.21 -5.90 -13.93
CA TYR A 112 8.86 -6.28 -12.56
C TYR A 112 9.89 -7.25 -11.97
N GLN A 113 10.16 -7.12 -10.67
CA GLN A 113 11.02 -8.02 -9.91
C GLN A 113 10.55 -8.03 -8.44
N ASN A 114 10.51 -9.21 -7.82
CA ASN A 114 10.14 -9.37 -6.41
C ASN A 114 11.24 -8.90 -5.45
N LEU A 115 12.49 -8.95 -5.90
CA LEU A 115 13.67 -8.62 -5.11
C LEU A 115 14.63 -7.78 -5.95
N VAL A 116 15.33 -6.85 -5.31
CA VAL A 116 16.46 -6.13 -5.90
C VAL A 116 17.57 -7.14 -6.24
N THR A 117 18.30 -6.90 -7.32
CA THR A 117 19.40 -7.81 -7.72
C THR A 117 20.49 -7.88 -6.63
N PRO A 118 21.25 -8.98 -6.55
CA PRO A 118 22.34 -9.11 -5.59
C PRO A 118 23.33 -7.94 -5.67
N GLU A 119 23.76 -7.58 -6.87
CA GLU A 119 24.79 -6.56 -7.10
C GLU A 119 24.32 -5.18 -6.65
N LEU A 120 23.07 -4.85 -6.96
CA LEU A 120 22.48 -3.57 -6.57
C LEU A 120 22.19 -3.54 -5.06
N THR A 121 21.77 -4.66 -4.46
CA THR A 121 21.61 -4.78 -3.01
C THR A 121 22.92 -4.52 -2.29
N THR A 122 24.00 -5.18 -2.70
CA THR A 122 25.34 -4.95 -2.15
C THR A 122 25.75 -3.48 -2.33
N ARG A 123 25.56 -2.90 -3.51
CA ARG A 123 25.87 -1.47 -3.74
C ARG A 123 25.08 -0.55 -2.81
N ILE A 124 23.77 -0.78 -2.67
CA ILE A 124 22.89 0.01 -1.79
C ILE A 124 23.35 -0.09 -0.34
N LEU A 125 23.56 -1.31 0.18
CA LEU A 125 23.98 -1.53 1.57
C LEU A 125 25.34 -0.88 1.85
N ARG A 126 26.33 -1.05 0.96
CA ARG A 126 27.68 -0.51 1.14
C ARG A 126 27.74 1.01 1.08
N THR A 127 26.90 1.62 0.25
CA THR A 127 26.85 3.07 0.05
C THR A 127 26.02 3.73 1.15
N THR A 128 24.85 3.19 1.46
CA THR A 128 23.92 3.80 2.42
C THR A 128 24.25 3.42 3.87
N ARG A 129 24.84 2.25 4.14
CA ARG A 129 25.16 1.75 5.50
C ARG A 129 23.99 1.94 6.50
N PRO A 130 22.79 1.38 6.20
CA PRO A 130 21.62 1.57 7.05
C PRO A 130 21.69 0.67 8.29
N ASN A 131 20.94 1.05 9.33
CA ASN A 131 20.66 0.19 10.50
C ASN A 131 19.30 -0.51 10.38
N LEU A 132 18.37 0.12 9.66
CA LEU A 132 17.02 -0.37 9.42
C LEU A 132 16.63 -0.09 7.98
N VAL A 133 15.99 -1.06 7.34
CA VAL A 133 15.46 -0.98 5.98
C VAL A 133 13.96 -1.26 6.05
N PHE A 134 13.14 -0.41 5.47
CA PHE A 134 11.74 -0.72 5.21
C PHE A 134 11.54 -0.97 3.72
N SER A 135 10.99 -2.14 3.40
CA SER A 135 10.60 -2.51 2.04
C SER A 135 9.08 -2.72 1.92
N GLY A 136 8.58 -2.81 0.69
CA GLY A 136 7.18 -3.12 0.39
C GLY A 136 7.08 -4.27 -0.61
N ASP A 137 6.21 -4.12 -1.62
CA ASP A 137 6.00 -5.04 -2.75
C ASP A 137 5.39 -6.42 -2.39
N ASP A 138 5.96 -7.17 -1.42
CA ASP A 138 5.49 -8.52 -1.07
C ASP A 138 4.15 -8.56 -0.32
N HIS A 139 3.68 -7.40 0.16
CA HIS A 139 2.38 -7.21 0.83
C HIS A 139 2.19 -7.94 2.18
N ASP A 140 3.13 -8.74 2.66
CA ASP A 140 3.10 -9.35 3.98
C ASP A 140 4.32 -8.98 4.80
N TYR A 141 4.23 -9.15 6.13
CA TYR A 141 5.36 -8.90 7.00
C TYR A 141 6.51 -9.87 6.67
N CYS A 142 7.72 -9.34 6.49
CA CYS A 142 8.93 -10.15 6.39
C CYS A 142 10.05 -9.44 7.11
N GLU A 143 10.68 -10.10 8.06
CA GLU A 143 11.83 -9.56 8.79
C GLU A 143 13.05 -10.43 8.54
N ILE A 144 14.11 -9.81 8.03
CA ILE A 144 15.41 -10.44 7.81
C ILE A 144 16.55 -9.52 8.24
N ARG A 145 17.76 -10.07 8.32
CA ARG A 145 18.96 -9.33 8.70
C ARG A 145 20.03 -9.45 7.62
N HIS A 146 20.55 -8.31 7.21
CA HIS A 146 21.63 -8.19 6.23
C HIS A 146 22.93 -7.92 6.94
N TYR A 147 23.93 -8.76 6.66
CA TYR A 147 25.28 -8.61 7.19
C TYR A 147 26.26 -8.45 6.03
N GLU A 148 26.98 -7.34 6.01
CA GLU A 148 28.03 -7.06 5.03
C GLU A 148 29.25 -6.51 5.74
N GLU A 149 30.44 -6.87 5.28
CA GLU A 149 31.69 -6.33 5.81
C GLU A 149 32.43 -5.61 4.70
N ILE A 150 32.74 -4.34 4.93
CA ILE A 150 33.43 -3.48 3.96
C ILE A 150 34.73 -2.97 4.53
N GLU A 151 35.72 -2.78 3.65
CA GLU A 151 36.92 -2.05 4.02
C GLU A 151 36.60 -0.57 4.23
N LYS A 152 37.20 0.03 5.26
CA LYS A 152 37.10 1.45 5.54
C LYS A 152 37.87 2.22 4.47
N PRO A 153 37.22 3.14 3.73
CA PRO A 153 37.91 3.98 2.77
C PRO A 153 39.02 4.79 3.47
N GLY A 154 40.26 4.63 3.01
CA GLY A 154 41.41 5.38 3.52
C GLY A 154 42.10 4.80 4.76
N GLU A 155 41.67 3.64 5.26
CA GLU A 155 42.30 2.96 6.41
C GLU A 155 42.69 1.53 6.03
N MET A 156 43.99 1.28 5.80
CA MET A 156 44.49 -0.04 5.44
C MET A 156 44.24 -1.04 6.57
N GLY A 157 43.40 -2.05 6.29
CA GLY A 157 42.99 -3.05 7.28
C GLY A 157 41.82 -2.65 8.17
N GLY A 158 41.31 -1.42 8.05
CA GLY A 158 40.08 -1.00 8.74
C GLY A 158 38.85 -1.66 8.11
N ARG A 159 37.94 -2.19 8.93
CA ARG A 159 36.70 -2.83 8.46
C ARG A 159 35.48 -2.14 9.10
N VAL A 160 34.39 -2.02 8.36
CA VAL A 160 33.07 -1.60 8.83
C VAL A 160 32.12 -2.76 8.62
N GLN A 161 31.42 -3.13 9.69
CA GLN A 161 30.32 -4.07 9.61
C GLN A 161 29.02 -3.30 9.38
N ILE A 162 28.28 -3.70 8.36
CA ILE A 162 26.92 -3.29 8.10
C ILE A 162 26.05 -4.39 8.68
N ASP A 163 25.16 -3.98 9.56
CA ASP A 163 24.23 -4.84 10.24
C ASP A 163 22.84 -4.19 10.20
N ALA A 164 22.10 -4.52 9.14
CA ALA A 164 20.85 -3.87 8.80
C ALA A 164 19.68 -4.85 8.94
N VAL A 165 18.70 -4.50 9.79
CA VAL A 165 17.43 -5.22 9.82
C VAL A 165 16.56 -4.71 8.68
N GLU A 166 16.04 -5.59 7.84
CA GLU A 166 15.04 -5.25 6.83
C GLU A 166 13.67 -5.76 7.27
N VAL A 167 12.68 -4.87 7.26
CA VAL A 167 11.27 -5.16 7.47
C VAL A 167 10.51 -4.85 6.19
N THR A 168 10.02 -5.88 5.51
CA THR A 168 9.00 -5.73 4.48
C THR A 168 7.66 -5.47 5.15
N VAL A 169 7.08 -4.31 4.88
CA VAL A 169 5.87 -3.82 5.53
C VAL A 169 4.64 -4.47 4.90
N SER A 170 3.73 -4.94 5.75
CA SER A 170 2.45 -5.48 5.29
C SER A 170 1.65 -4.44 4.51
N THR A 171 0.87 -4.90 3.53
CA THR A 171 -0.05 -4.01 2.81
C THR A 171 -1.17 -3.53 3.72
N PHE A 172 -1.69 -2.34 3.44
CA PHE A 172 -2.91 -1.81 4.07
C PHE A 172 -4.20 -2.37 3.44
N SER A 173 -4.08 -3.28 2.46
CA SER A 173 -5.20 -3.82 1.67
C SER A 173 -5.41 -5.32 1.86
N MET A 174 -6.67 -5.73 2.01
CA MET A 174 -7.05 -7.16 2.06
C MET A 174 -6.93 -7.88 0.70
N ALA A 175 -6.77 -7.14 -0.39
CA ALA A 175 -6.90 -7.68 -1.76
C ALA A 175 -5.70 -8.53 -2.19
N GLN A 176 -4.62 -8.57 -1.40
CA GLN A 176 -3.34 -9.17 -1.77
C GLN A 176 -3.06 -10.48 -1.01
N GLY A 177 -4.12 -11.25 -0.71
CA GLY A 177 -3.99 -12.57 -0.07
C GLY A 177 -3.75 -12.55 1.44
N VAL A 178 -3.49 -11.39 2.05
CA VAL A 178 -3.28 -11.25 3.50
C VAL A 178 -4.61 -11.00 4.21
N ARG A 179 -5.04 -11.97 5.04
CA ARG A 179 -6.34 -11.91 5.75
C ARG A 179 -6.46 -10.76 6.74
N ARG A 180 -5.36 -10.37 7.39
CA ARG A 180 -5.28 -9.20 8.26
C ARG A 180 -4.19 -8.28 7.72
N PRO A 181 -4.56 -7.26 6.93
CA PRO A 181 -3.65 -6.22 6.48
C PRO A 181 -2.95 -5.57 7.68
N GLY A 182 -1.85 -4.86 7.45
CA GLY A 182 -1.06 -4.30 8.53
C GLY A 182 -0.39 -2.98 8.15
N TYR A 183 0.22 -2.37 9.16
CA TYR A 183 1.14 -1.25 9.02
C TYR A 183 2.21 -1.36 10.10
N VAL A 184 3.35 -0.72 9.89
CA VAL A 184 4.41 -0.67 10.91
C VAL A 184 4.43 0.73 11.53
N LEU A 185 4.39 0.77 12.87
CA LEU A 185 4.59 1.99 13.63
C LEU A 185 6.07 2.12 13.99
N LEU A 186 6.69 3.23 13.60
CA LEU A 186 8.10 3.54 13.87
C LEU A 186 8.19 4.66 14.90
N SER A 187 8.89 4.40 16.00
CA SER A 187 9.29 5.39 17.01
C SER A 187 10.78 5.68 16.87
N LEU A 188 11.14 6.97 16.87
CA LEU A 188 12.52 7.43 16.72
C LEU A 188 12.95 8.20 17.94
N PHE A 189 14.19 7.96 18.37
CA PHE A 189 14.82 8.61 19.52
C PHE A 189 16.10 9.28 19.03
N ASN A 190 16.23 10.58 19.29
CA ASN A 190 17.44 11.29 18.90
C ASN A 190 18.59 10.93 19.86
N PRO A 191 19.72 10.36 19.38
CA PRO A 191 20.86 10.06 20.25
C PRO A 191 21.47 11.30 20.91
N ASP A 192 21.31 12.50 20.34
CA ASP A 192 21.87 13.73 20.90
C ASP A 192 21.05 14.27 22.09
N THR A 193 19.76 13.91 22.18
CA THR A 193 18.93 14.26 23.35
C THR A 193 19.28 13.42 24.58
N LEU A 194 19.87 12.23 24.39
CA LEU A 194 20.36 11.40 25.50
C LEU A 194 21.65 11.94 26.12
N LYS A 195 22.46 12.68 25.35
CA LYS A 195 23.71 13.29 25.81
C LYS A 195 23.51 14.63 26.53
N SER A 196 22.40 15.32 26.25
CA SER A 196 22.13 16.69 26.72
C SER A 196 21.14 16.77 27.88
N SER A 197 20.60 15.64 28.36
CA SER A 197 19.78 15.64 29.58
C SER A 197 20.66 16.04 30.78
N PRO A 198 20.39 17.16 31.46
CA PRO A 198 21.14 17.54 32.65
C PRO A 198 21.01 16.43 33.69
N GLU A 199 22.13 16.11 34.34
CA GLU A 199 22.21 15.18 35.45
C GLU A 199 21.34 15.73 36.60
N GLU A 200 20.07 15.34 36.63
CA GLU A 200 19.14 15.73 37.68
C GLU A 200 19.51 14.90 38.94
N PRO A 201 19.91 15.51 40.07
CA PRO A 201 20.63 14.81 41.13
C PRO A 201 19.82 13.78 41.93
N ASP A 202 18.52 13.63 41.69
CA ASP A 202 17.60 13.02 42.67
C ASP A 202 16.53 12.08 42.10
N ARG A 203 16.70 11.60 40.86
CA ARG A 203 15.84 10.54 40.31
C ARG A 203 16.65 9.29 40.00
N PRO A 204 16.38 8.15 40.69
CA PRO A 204 16.88 6.85 40.26
C PRO A 204 16.42 6.63 38.82
N ARG A 205 17.39 6.50 37.92
CA ARG A 205 17.13 6.13 36.54
C ARG A 205 16.57 4.71 36.52
N GLU A 206 15.27 4.54 36.32
CA GLU A 206 14.71 3.32 35.73
C GLU A 206 15.16 3.27 34.27
N ILE A 207 16.43 2.95 34.03
CA ILE A 207 16.88 2.48 32.72
C ILE A 207 16.52 1.00 32.68
N PRO A 208 15.67 0.53 31.75
CA PRO A 208 15.57 -0.89 31.48
C PRO A 208 16.96 -1.37 31.08
N GLU A 209 17.55 -2.27 31.86
CA GLU A 209 18.82 -2.92 31.52
C GLU A 209 18.66 -3.61 30.16
N MET A 210 19.17 -2.96 29.12
CA MET A 210 19.24 -3.49 27.77
C MET A 210 20.69 -3.88 27.45
N PRO A 211 20.89 -4.87 26.56
CA PRO A 211 22.11 -5.68 26.55
C PRO A 211 23.40 -4.89 26.33
N VAL A 212 24.43 -5.41 26.99
CA VAL A 212 25.79 -4.88 27.16
C VAL A 212 26.64 -4.98 25.88
N ASP A 213 26.06 -4.77 24.71
CA ASP A 213 26.83 -4.68 23.46
C ASP A 213 26.13 -3.77 22.43
N GLY A 214 26.73 -2.59 22.16
CA GLY A 214 26.34 -1.77 21.01
C GLY A 214 25.26 -0.70 21.21
N GLY A 215 25.41 0.19 22.20
CA GLY A 215 24.70 1.49 22.26
C GLY A 215 23.19 1.45 22.52
N THR A 216 22.62 2.58 22.96
CA THR A 216 21.17 2.70 23.16
C THR A 216 20.45 2.70 21.80
N PRO A 217 19.45 1.82 21.57
CA PRO A 217 18.71 1.82 20.31
C PRO A 217 18.00 3.15 20.10
N THR A 218 18.18 3.74 18.92
CA THR A 218 17.64 5.05 18.53
C THR A 218 16.32 4.93 17.76
N PHE A 219 15.80 3.71 17.62
CA PHE A 219 14.53 3.44 16.96
C PHE A 219 13.89 2.19 17.55
N MET A 220 12.57 2.12 17.42
CA MET A 220 11.75 0.94 17.71
C MET A 220 10.65 0.86 16.66
N HIS A 221 10.36 -0.35 16.16
CA HIS A 221 9.25 -0.56 15.24
C HIS A 221 8.32 -1.66 15.75
N VAL A 222 7.02 -1.55 15.45
CA VAL A 222 6.01 -2.53 15.85
C VAL A 222 5.06 -2.76 14.69
N LEU A 223 4.77 -4.03 14.37
CA LEU A 223 3.71 -4.41 13.44
C LEU A 223 2.34 -4.23 14.10
N CYS A 224 1.48 -3.44 13.48
CA CYS A 224 0.08 -3.27 13.86
C CYS A 224 -0.81 -3.90 12.78
N LEU A 225 -1.84 -4.64 13.20
CA LEU A 225 -2.77 -5.31 12.29
C LEU A 225 -4.10 -4.57 12.21
N LEU A 226 -4.67 -4.54 11.00
CA LEU A 226 -6.02 -4.07 10.72
C LEU A 226 -7.05 -5.19 10.96
N PRO A 227 -8.33 -4.81 11.14
CA PRO A 227 -9.43 -5.77 11.24
C PRO A 227 -9.51 -6.71 10.03
N ASP A 228 -10.04 -7.90 10.27
CA ASP A 228 -10.38 -8.85 9.20
C ASP A 228 -11.64 -8.37 8.48
N GLN A 229 -11.42 -7.73 7.32
CA GLN A 229 -12.48 -7.14 6.53
C GLN A 229 -13.49 -8.18 6.00
N LEU A 230 -13.08 -9.45 5.81
CA LEU A 230 -13.99 -10.52 5.39
C LEU A 230 -15.02 -10.83 6.48
N VAL A 231 -14.62 -10.78 7.75
CA VAL A 231 -15.55 -10.97 8.88
C VAL A 231 -16.56 -9.83 8.94
N VAL A 232 -16.11 -8.59 8.69
CA VAL A 232 -16.99 -7.42 8.63
C VAL A 232 -18.01 -7.56 7.50
N TYR A 233 -17.58 -7.95 6.29
CA TYR A 233 -18.48 -8.19 5.17
C TYR A 233 -19.45 -9.33 5.40
N ALA A 234 -19.01 -10.42 6.02
CA ALA A 234 -19.89 -11.52 6.40
C ALA A 234 -20.98 -11.04 7.37
N GLY A 235 -20.64 -10.20 8.34
CA GLY A 235 -21.60 -9.58 9.25
C GLY A 235 -22.66 -8.76 8.52
N TYR A 236 -22.25 -7.90 7.58
CA TYR A 236 -23.20 -7.16 6.73
C TYR A 236 -24.07 -8.07 5.88
N GLY A 237 -23.51 -9.15 5.33
CA GLY A 237 -24.24 -10.15 4.56
C GLY A 237 -25.32 -10.85 5.39
N VAL A 238 -25.00 -11.25 6.63
CA VAL A 238 -25.98 -11.84 7.55
C VAL A 238 -27.10 -10.85 7.87
N MET A 239 -26.77 -9.61 8.19
CA MET A 239 -27.78 -8.57 8.48
C MET A 239 -28.69 -8.28 7.28
N ALA A 240 -28.13 -8.23 6.06
CA ALA A 240 -28.90 -8.08 4.84
C ALA A 240 -29.85 -9.27 4.61
N GLY A 241 -29.36 -10.50 4.82
CA GLY A 241 -30.16 -11.72 4.72
C GLY A 241 -31.33 -11.74 5.71
N LEU A 242 -31.09 -11.41 6.98
CA LEU A 242 -32.13 -11.29 8.00
C LEU A 242 -33.17 -10.22 7.63
N THR A 243 -32.72 -9.09 7.09
CA THR A 243 -33.60 -8.00 6.65
C THR A 243 -34.52 -8.46 5.51
N ILE A 244 -33.98 -9.16 4.51
CA ILE A 244 -34.76 -9.69 3.39
C ILE A 244 -35.77 -10.72 3.90
N LEU A 245 -35.36 -11.64 4.78
CA LEU A 245 -36.26 -12.64 5.37
C LEU A 245 -37.40 -11.99 6.16
N ALA A 246 -37.12 -10.94 6.92
CA ALA A 246 -38.14 -10.19 7.64
C ALA A 246 -39.14 -9.51 6.69
N ILE A 247 -38.66 -8.85 5.62
CA ILE A 247 -39.52 -8.23 4.60
C ILE A 247 -40.40 -9.28 3.92
N LEU A 248 -39.84 -10.43 3.53
CA LEU A 248 -40.59 -11.53 2.94
C LEU A 248 -41.63 -12.08 3.91
N GLY A 249 -41.28 -12.25 5.19
CA GLY A 249 -42.23 -12.67 6.23
C GLY A 249 -43.41 -11.71 6.39
N VAL A 250 -43.15 -10.40 6.39
CA VAL A 250 -44.22 -9.38 6.43
C VAL A 250 -45.06 -9.40 5.14
N ALA A 251 -44.45 -9.59 3.98
CA ALA A 251 -45.17 -9.68 2.71
C ALA A 251 -46.10 -10.92 2.67
N VAL A 252 -45.62 -12.08 3.11
CA VAL A 252 -46.40 -13.33 3.17
C VAL A 252 -47.57 -13.19 4.15
N THR A 253 -47.33 -12.69 5.37
CA THR A 253 -48.40 -12.50 6.36
C THR A 253 -49.48 -11.53 5.87
N ARG A 254 -49.09 -10.44 5.19
CA ARG A 254 -50.04 -9.51 4.57
C ARG A 254 -50.82 -10.14 3.42
N PHE A 255 -50.16 -10.93 2.58
CA PHE A 255 -50.81 -11.64 1.48
C PHE A 255 -51.83 -12.66 2.00
N GLN A 256 -51.46 -13.46 3.00
CA GLN A 256 -52.35 -14.42 3.66
C GLN A 256 -53.57 -13.72 4.27
N ALA A 257 -53.37 -12.63 5.02
CA ALA A 257 -54.47 -11.86 5.60
C ALA A 257 -55.38 -11.24 4.51
N GLY A 258 -54.82 -10.81 3.38
CA GLY A 258 -55.59 -10.33 2.23
C GLY A 258 -56.41 -11.44 1.57
N LEU A 259 -55.85 -12.64 1.43
CA LEU A 259 -56.52 -13.81 0.86
C LEU A 259 -57.65 -14.30 1.77
N GLU A 260 -57.42 -14.40 3.08
CA GLU A 260 -58.46 -14.77 4.05
C GLU A 260 -59.66 -13.82 3.99
N ARG A 261 -59.41 -12.51 3.94
CA ARG A 261 -60.47 -11.50 3.76
C ARG A 261 -61.23 -11.67 2.45
N ALA A 262 -60.53 -11.97 1.36
CA ALA A 262 -61.15 -12.18 0.06
C ALA A 262 -62.02 -13.46 0.02
N MET A 263 -61.61 -14.51 0.72
CA MET A 263 -62.40 -15.75 0.83
C MET A 263 -63.59 -15.59 1.77
N GLY A 264 -63.44 -14.90 2.91
CA GLY A 264 -64.54 -14.65 3.85
C GLY A 264 -65.68 -13.83 3.23
N ASN A 265 -65.37 -12.82 2.40
CA ASN A 265 -66.38 -12.03 1.69
C ASN A 265 -67.11 -12.81 0.58
N ARG A 266 -66.62 -13.99 0.18
CA ARG A 266 -67.23 -14.80 -0.88
C ARG A 266 -68.40 -15.65 -0.37
N GLU A 267 -68.42 -15.99 0.91
CA GLU A 267 -69.54 -16.72 1.54
C GLU A 267 -70.76 -15.83 1.81
N GLU A 268 -70.59 -14.50 1.83
CA GLU A 268 -71.70 -13.55 2.01
C GLU A 268 -72.46 -13.24 0.70
N PHE A 269 -72.00 -13.80 -0.43
CA PHE A 269 -72.60 -13.62 -1.76
C PHE A 269 -73.36 -14.87 -2.24
N GLU A 270 -74.12 -15.53 -1.36
CA GLU A 270 -75.23 -16.39 -1.82
C GLU A 270 -76.39 -15.47 -2.23
N MET A 271 -76.60 -15.31 -3.55
CA MET A 271 -77.75 -14.56 -4.06
C MET A 271 -79.07 -15.23 -3.62
N PRO A 272 -80.04 -14.49 -3.05
CA PRO A 272 -81.38 -15.03 -2.86
C PRO A 272 -81.97 -15.34 -4.23
N LEU A 273 -82.22 -16.62 -4.48
CA LEU A 273 -82.92 -17.11 -5.66
C LEU A 273 -84.38 -16.63 -5.56
N PHE A 274 -84.68 -15.44 -6.09
CA PHE A 274 -86.06 -14.95 -6.22
C PHE A 274 -86.80 -15.79 -7.28
N LEU A 275 -87.41 -16.89 -6.83
CA LEU A 275 -88.45 -17.60 -7.58
C LEU A 275 -89.68 -16.69 -7.67
N GLY A 276 -89.81 -15.97 -8.78
CA GLY A 276 -90.98 -15.18 -9.11
C GLY A 276 -92.21 -16.07 -9.26
N ARG A 277 -93.10 -16.02 -8.27
CA ARG A 277 -94.47 -16.55 -8.36
C ARG A 277 -95.32 -15.49 -9.07
N GLY A 278 -95.40 -15.57 -10.39
CA GLY A 278 -96.34 -14.78 -11.20
C GLY A 278 -97.76 -15.28 -10.96
N GLY A 279 -98.51 -14.54 -10.13
CA GLY A 279 -99.92 -14.79 -9.86
C GLY A 279 -100.82 -14.40 -11.02
N GLU A 280 -101.87 -15.21 -11.18
CA GLU A 280 -103.03 -14.97 -12.04
C GLU A 280 -103.76 -13.68 -11.63
N GLY A 281 -104.28 -12.96 -12.62
CA GLY A 281 -105.16 -11.81 -12.40
C GLY A 281 -105.72 -11.33 -13.72
N GLY A 282 -106.84 -11.91 -14.16
CA GLY A 282 -107.63 -11.41 -15.27
C GLY A 282 -108.62 -10.34 -14.82
N TYR A 283 -108.91 -9.36 -15.68
CA TYR A 283 -110.10 -8.51 -15.65
C TYR A 283 -110.46 -8.04 -17.07
N GLU A 284 -111.75 -8.20 -17.39
CA GLU A 284 -112.58 -7.64 -18.48
C GLU A 284 -112.41 -8.13 -19.93
#